data_AF-A0A087WU55-F1
#
_entry.id   AF-A0A087WU55-F1
#
_cell.length_a   1.000
_cell.length_b   1.000
_cell.length_c   1.000
_cell.angle_alpha   90.00
_cell.angle_beta   90.00
_cell.angle_gamma   90.00
#
_symmetry.space_group_name_H-M   'P 1'
#
loop_
_entity.id
_entity.type
_entity.pdbx_description
1 polymer ?
#
loop_
_entity_poly.entity_id
_entity_poly.type
_entity_poly.pdbx_seq_one_letter_code
_entity_poly.pdbx_strand_id
1 'polypeptide(L)'
;MLQQVNGHNPGSDGQAREYLREDLQEFLGGEVLLYKLDDLTRVNPVTLETVLRCLQARYMADTFYTNAGCTLVALNPFKPVPQLYSPELMREYHAAPQPQKLKPHVFTVGEQTYRNVKSLIEPVNQSIVVSGESGAGKTWTSRCLMKFYAVVATSPASWESHKIAERIEQRILNSN
;
A
#
# COMPACT_ATOMS: atom_id res chain seq x y z
N MET A 1 -42.44 -16.38 44.09
CA MET A 1 -41.29 -16.90 43.31
C MET A 1 -40.80 -15.75 42.44
N LEU A 2 -39.84 -14.96 42.92
CA LEU A 2 -39.24 -13.84 42.20
C LEU A 2 -37.74 -14.13 42.12
N GLN A 3 -37.25 -14.43 40.92
CA GLN A 3 -35.82 -14.61 40.67
C GLN A 3 -35.31 -13.32 40.03
N GLN A 4 -34.49 -12.58 40.77
CA GLN A 4 -33.70 -11.48 40.26
C GLN A 4 -32.55 -12.05 39.42
N VAL A 5 -32.40 -11.56 38.19
CA VAL A 5 -31.19 -11.75 37.37
C VAL A 5 -30.45 -10.41 37.39
N ASN A 6 -29.36 -10.35 38.14
CA ASN A 6 -28.39 -9.27 38.02
C ASN A 6 -26.99 -9.87 38.16
N GLY A 7 -26.19 -9.74 37.11
CA GLY A 7 -24.82 -10.23 37.04
C GLY A 7 -24.06 -9.55 35.92
N HIS A 8 -23.89 -8.23 36.02
CA HIS A 8 -22.88 -7.50 35.28
C HIS A 8 -21.57 -7.60 36.09
N ASN A 9 -20.57 -8.28 35.54
CA ASN A 9 -19.29 -8.52 36.21
C ASN A 9 -18.29 -7.47 35.69
N PRO A 10 -17.88 -6.44 36.46
CA PRO A 10 -17.02 -5.36 35.96
C PRO A 10 -15.52 -5.69 36.03
N GLY A 11 -15.15 -6.91 36.44
CA GLY A 11 -13.77 -7.29 36.77
C GLY A 11 -12.89 -7.77 35.60
N SER A 12 -13.45 -8.16 34.45
CA SER A 12 -12.66 -8.70 33.33
C SER A 12 -12.01 -7.63 32.45
N ASP A 13 -12.60 -6.42 32.41
CA ASP A 13 -12.13 -5.34 31.53
C ASP A 13 -10.86 -4.66 32.04
N GLY A 14 -10.64 -4.63 33.36
CA GLY A 14 -9.46 -4.02 33.97
C GLY A 14 -8.18 -4.81 33.69
N GLN A 15 -8.24 -6.13 33.87
CA GLN A 15 -7.09 -7.02 33.69
C GLN A 15 -6.67 -7.11 32.22
N ALA A 16 -7.62 -7.25 31.29
CA ALA A 16 -7.33 -7.27 29.85
C ALA A 16 -6.66 -5.98 29.35
N ARG A 17 -7.03 -4.82 29.94
CA ARG A 17 -6.43 -3.52 29.59
C ARG A 17 -5.00 -3.35 30.11
N GLU A 18 -4.66 -3.96 31.25
CA GLU A 18 -3.29 -3.96 31.76
C GLU A 18 -2.38 -4.86 30.91
N TYR A 19 -2.81 -6.09 30.58
CA TYR A 19 -2.05 -6.97 29.68
C TYR A 19 -1.80 -6.33 28.31
N LEU A 20 -2.83 -5.73 27.71
CA LEU A 20 -2.67 -5.01 26.43
C LEU A 20 -1.67 -3.84 26.54
N ARG A 21 -1.64 -3.13 27.68
CA ARG A 21 -0.67 -2.04 27.91
C ARG A 21 0.75 -2.57 28.02
N GLU A 22 0.96 -3.69 28.70
CA GLU A 22 2.28 -4.32 28.82
C GLU A 22 2.78 -4.81 27.45
N ASP A 23 1.94 -5.52 26.68
CA ASP A 23 2.25 -5.98 25.32
C ASP A 23 2.59 -4.81 24.38
N LEU A 24 1.85 -3.69 24.49
CA LEU A 24 2.12 -2.47 23.73
C LEU A 24 3.48 -1.87 24.10
N GLN A 25 3.81 -1.83 25.38
CA GLN A 25 5.03 -1.21 25.88
C GLN A 25 6.27 -2.05 25.53
N GLU A 26 6.14 -3.38 25.51
CA GLU A 26 7.15 -4.30 24.98
C GLU A 26 7.30 -4.14 23.46
N PHE A 27 6.21 -4.11 22.70
CA PHE A 27 6.26 -3.93 21.24
C PHE A 27 6.90 -2.60 20.83
N LEU A 28 6.56 -1.51 21.53
CA LEU A 28 7.10 -0.18 21.27
C LEU A 28 8.50 0.03 21.86
N GLY A 29 8.87 -0.75 22.87
CA GLY A 29 10.18 -0.70 23.54
C GLY A 29 11.22 -1.65 22.96
N GLY A 30 10.79 -2.70 22.25
CA GLY A 30 11.67 -3.68 21.63
C GLY A 30 12.41 -3.11 20.41
N GLU A 31 13.58 -3.67 20.12
CA GLU A 31 14.41 -3.38 18.94
C GLU A 31 13.75 -3.78 17.59
N VAL A 32 12.43 -3.93 17.55
CA VAL A 32 11.72 -4.07 16.29
C VAL A 32 11.88 -2.74 15.56
N LEU A 33 12.69 -2.76 14.51
CA LEU A 33 12.82 -1.65 13.58
C LEU A 33 11.48 -1.54 12.84
N LEU A 34 10.51 -0.85 13.46
CA LEU A 34 9.14 -0.70 12.97
C LEU A 34 9.10 -0.25 11.50
N TYR A 35 10.09 0.55 11.09
CA TYR A 35 10.25 0.98 9.71
C TYR A 35 10.49 -0.17 8.70
N LYS A 36 10.91 -1.35 9.13
CA LYS A 36 11.12 -2.55 8.29
C LYS A 36 9.86 -3.39 8.11
N LEU A 37 8.77 -3.12 8.85
CA LEU A 37 7.52 -3.86 8.72
C LEU A 37 6.77 -3.44 7.46
N ASP A 38 6.82 -4.29 6.45
CA ASP A 38 6.19 -4.01 5.15
C ASP A 38 4.68 -4.29 5.12
N ASP A 39 4.13 -4.97 6.13
CA ASP A 39 2.71 -5.28 6.24
C ASP A 39 2.18 -5.00 7.65
N LEU A 40 1.20 -4.09 7.74
CA LEU A 40 0.58 -3.67 8.99
C LEU A 40 -0.19 -4.79 9.70
N THR A 41 -0.59 -5.85 8.98
CA THR A 41 -1.23 -7.03 9.60
C THR A 41 -0.26 -7.84 10.46
N ARG A 42 1.05 -7.58 10.34
CA ARG A 42 2.11 -8.23 11.13
C ARG A 42 2.52 -7.45 12.36
N VAL A 43 1.93 -6.28 12.59
CA VAL A 43 2.10 -5.49 13.80
C VAL A 43 1.40 -6.23 14.95
N ASN A 44 2.03 -6.40 16.10
CA ASN A 44 1.45 -7.14 17.21
C ASN A 44 1.64 -6.40 18.54
N PRO A 45 0.56 -6.01 19.26
CA PRO A 45 -0.84 -6.17 18.86
C PRO A 45 -1.23 -5.23 17.71
N VAL A 46 -2.17 -5.63 16.85
CA VAL A 46 -2.75 -4.74 15.82
C VAL A 46 -3.69 -3.76 16.50
N THR A 47 -3.22 -2.55 16.81
CA THR A 47 -4.01 -1.48 17.41
C THR A 47 -3.80 -0.17 16.64
N LEU A 48 -4.66 0.82 16.88
CA LEU A 48 -4.50 2.15 16.29
C LEU A 48 -3.12 2.75 16.63
N GLU A 49 -2.66 2.57 17.87
CA GLU A 49 -1.39 3.11 18.34
C GLU A 49 -0.20 2.44 17.65
N THR A 50 -0.16 1.11 17.60
CA THR A 50 0.98 0.38 17.01
C THR A 50 1.06 0.58 15.50
N VAL A 51 -0.09 0.63 14.82
CA VAL A 51 -0.17 0.95 13.38
C VAL A 51 0.32 2.38 13.12
N LEU A 52 -0.13 3.36 13.90
CA LEU A 52 0.29 4.75 13.75
C LEU A 52 1.80 4.89 13.96
N ARG A 53 2.35 4.25 15.00
CA ARG A 53 3.80 4.25 15.29
C ARG A 53 4.61 3.59 14.18
N CYS A 54 4.12 2.48 13.62
CA CYS A 54 4.74 1.81 12.48
C CYS A 54 4.78 2.73 11.25
N LEU A 55 3.66 3.33 10.89
CA LEU A 55 3.57 4.27 9.77
C LEU A 55 4.46 5.51 9.98
N GLN A 56 4.51 6.06 11.19
CA GLN A 56 5.41 7.17 11.55
C GLN A 56 6.88 6.78 11.38
N ALA A 57 7.29 5.63 11.90
CA ALA A 57 8.66 5.14 11.78
C ALA A 57 9.06 4.91 10.30
N ARG A 58 8.16 4.33 9.49
CA ARG A 58 8.37 4.15 8.05
C ARG A 58 8.49 5.49 7.31
N TYR A 59 7.63 6.45 7.62
CA TYR A 59 7.68 7.79 7.05
C TYR A 59 9.00 8.50 7.36
N MET A 60 9.46 8.42 8.62
CA MET A 60 10.76 8.99 9.04
C MET A 60 11.96 8.33 8.36
N ALA A 61 11.79 7.08 7.90
CA ALA A 61 12.80 6.32 7.16
C ALA A 61 12.60 6.41 5.63
N ASP A 62 11.87 7.41 5.12
CA ASP A 62 11.60 7.62 3.69
C ASP A 62 10.95 6.43 2.98
N THR A 63 10.13 5.68 3.72
CA THR A 63 9.35 4.56 3.20
C THR A 63 7.86 4.90 3.22
N PHE A 64 7.29 5.16 2.04
CA PHE A 64 5.96 5.77 1.89
C PHE A 64 4.84 4.80 1.55
N TYR A 65 5.16 3.55 1.24
CA TYR A 65 4.20 2.50 0.90
C TYR A 65 4.27 1.37 1.93
N THR A 66 3.11 0.87 2.37
CA THR A 66 3.01 -0.23 3.34
C THR A 66 1.78 -1.07 3.03
N ASN A 67 1.91 -2.39 3.04
CA ASN A 67 0.75 -3.27 2.87
C ASN A 67 -0.13 -3.24 4.12
N ALA A 68 -1.43 -3.45 3.92
CA ALA A 68 -2.42 -3.72 4.93
C ALA A 68 -3.30 -4.87 4.41
N GLY A 69 -2.76 -6.09 4.49
CA GLY A 69 -3.35 -7.25 3.83
C GLY A 69 -3.40 -7.06 2.33
N CYS A 70 -4.60 -7.06 1.73
CA CYS A 70 -4.79 -6.86 0.30
C CYS A 70 -4.78 -5.39 -0.14
N THR A 71 -4.79 -4.43 0.80
CA THR A 71 -4.77 -3.00 0.50
C THR A 71 -3.36 -2.44 0.60
N LEU A 72 -3.03 -1.43 -0.20
CA LEU A 72 -1.80 -0.68 -0.10
C LEU A 72 -2.06 0.68 0.57
N VAL A 73 -1.39 0.94 1.69
CA VAL A 73 -1.36 2.26 2.33
C VAL A 73 -0.24 3.09 1.72
N ALA A 74 -0.59 4.27 1.21
CA ALA A 74 0.35 5.24 0.66
C ALA A 74 0.33 6.52 1.51
N LEU A 75 1.48 6.92 2.02
CA LEU A 75 1.67 8.19 2.73
C LEU A 75 2.25 9.22 1.76
N ASN A 76 1.63 10.38 1.64
CA ASN A 76 2.15 11.45 0.79
C ASN A 76 3.46 12.00 1.39
N PRO A 77 4.61 11.91 0.69
CA PRO A 77 5.90 12.36 1.23
C PRO A 77 6.02 13.89 1.35
N PHE A 78 5.14 14.66 0.69
CA PHE A 78 5.23 16.14 0.56
C PHE A 78 6.60 16.65 0.06
N LYS A 79 7.39 15.78 -0.56
CA LYS A 79 8.67 16.08 -1.18
C LYS A 79 8.87 15.26 -2.46
N PRO A 80 9.66 15.73 -3.43
CA PRO A 80 10.05 14.92 -4.57
C PRO A 80 10.84 13.69 -4.12
N VAL A 81 10.47 12.51 -4.63
CA VAL A 81 11.20 11.24 -4.41
C VAL A 81 11.41 10.56 -5.77
N PRO A 82 12.31 11.08 -6.64
CA PRO A 82 12.39 10.66 -8.05
C PRO A 82 12.65 9.16 -8.23
N GLN A 83 13.47 8.57 -7.36
CA GLN A 83 13.82 7.14 -7.41
C GLN A 83 12.60 6.22 -7.19
N LEU A 84 11.57 6.69 -6.50
CA LEU A 84 10.36 5.93 -6.18
C LEU A 84 9.49 5.66 -7.41
N TYR A 85 9.65 6.45 -8.48
CA TYR A 85 8.83 6.37 -9.68
C TYR A 85 9.66 6.26 -10.96
N SER A 86 10.88 5.75 -10.83
CA SER A 86 11.79 5.60 -11.96
C SER A 86 11.31 4.52 -12.95
N PRO A 87 11.52 4.70 -14.26
CA PRO A 87 11.24 3.67 -15.27
C PRO A 87 12.00 2.36 -15.02
N GLU A 88 13.17 2.43 -14.39
CA GLU A 88 13.97 1.27 -13.98
C GLU A 88 13.20 0.45 -12.93
N LEU A 89 12.68 1.11 -11.89
CA LEU A 89 11.89 0.44 -10.86
C LEU A 89 10.58 -0.13 -11.42
N MET A 90 9.91 0.57 -12.34
CA MET A 90 8.72 0.04 -13.02
C MET A 90 9.05 -1.29 -13.74
N ARG A 91 10.17 -1.34 -14.46
CA ARG A 91 10.63 -2.56 -15.14
C ARG A 91 11.02 -3.66 -14.17
N GLU A 92 11.63 -3.33 -13.02
CA GLU A 92 11.95 -4.30 -11.97
C GLU A 92 10.70 -5.00 -11.44
N TYR A 93 9.66 -4.23 -11.08
CA TYR A 93 8.39 -4.81 -10.61
C TYR A 93 7.70 -5.65 -11.68
N HIS A 94 7.77 -5.24 -12.95
CA HIS A 94 7.21 -6.00 -14.06
C HIS A 94 7.93 -7.33 -14.30
N ALA A 95 9.26 -7.32 -14.29
CA ALA A 95 10.09 -8.49 -14.54
C ALA A 95 10.09 -9.50 -13.38
N ALA A 96 9.77 -9.08 -12.15
CA ALA A 96 9.78 -9.93 -10.98
C ALA A 96 8.76 -11.07 -11.09
N PRO A 97 9.14 -12.36 -10.95
CA PRO A 97 8.19 -13.46 -11.00
C PRO A 97 7.10 -13.36 -9.92
N GLN A 98 7.46 -12.83 -8.75
CA GLN A 98 6.61 -12.69 -7.58
C GLN A 98 6.66 -11.25 -7.04
N PRO A 99 5.99 -10.27 -7.68
CA PRO A 99 6.05 -8.86 -7.31
C PRO A 99 5.53 -8.58 -5.89
N GLN A 100 4.70 -9.47 -5.33
CA GLN A 100 4.24 -9.43 -3.95
C GLN A 100 5.33 -9.71 -2.90
N LYS A 101 6.47 -10.28 -3.31
CA LYS A 101 7.65 -10.47 -2.44
C LYS A 101 8.59 -9.27 -2.45
N LEU A 102 8.42 -8.33 -3.39
CA LEU A 102 9.15 -7.08 -3.40
C LEU A 102 8.61 -6.15 -2.31
N LYS A 103 9.28 -5.00 -2.13
CA LYS A 103 8.82 -3.96 -1.20
C LYS A 103 7.40 -3.49 -1.58
N PRO A 104 6.55 -3.11 -0.61
CA PRO A 104 5.24 -2.54 -0.90
C PRO A 104 5.38 -1.36 -1.86
N HIS A 105 4.61 -1.38 -2.95
CA HIS A 105 4.64 -0.31 -3.94
C HIS A 105 3.37 -0.30 -4.78
N VAL A 106 3.02 0.87 -5.32
CA VAL A 106 1.90 1.00 -6.25
C VAL A 106 2.08 0.15 -7.52
N PHE A 107 3.33 -0.13 -7.89
CA PHE A 107 3.67 -1.00 -9.02
C PHE A 107 3.32 -2.46 -8.78
N THR A 108 3.31 -2.95 -7.54
CA THR A 108 2.79 -4.28 -7.23
C THR A 108 1.30 -4.38 -7.56
N VAL A 109 0.52 -3.33 -7.23
CA VAL A 109 -0.91 -3.25 -7.55
C VAL A 109 -1.11 -3.19 -9.06
N GLY A 110 -0.37 -2.31 -9.75
CA GLY A 110 -0.41 -2.20 -11.20
C GLY A 110 -0.05 -3.51 -11.90
N GLU A 111 1.02 -4.17 -11.48
CA GLU A 111 1.47 -5.45 -12.05
C GLU A 111 0.45 -6.57 -11.82
N GLN A 112 -0.13 -6.67 -10.63
CA GLN A 112 -1.17 -7.64 -10.34
C GLN A 112 -2.38 -7.44 -11.27
N THR A 113 -2.84 -6.19 -11.43
CA THR A 113 -3.92 -5.85 -12.35
C THR A 113 -3.56 -6.19 -13.80
N TYR A 114 -2.34 -5.86 -14.25
CA TYR A 114 -1.88 -6.18 -15.59
C TYR A 114 -1.87 -7.69 -15.86
N ARG A 115 -1.33 -8.48 -14.92
CA ARG A 115 -1.30 -9.95 -15.01
C ARG A 115 -2.69 -10.54 -15.04
N ASN A 116 -3.62 -10.07 -14.21
CA ASN A 116 -5.01 -10.55 -14.20
C ASN A 116 -5.69 -10.39 -15.56
N VAL A 117 -5.46 -9.26 -16.23
CA VAL A 117 -5.99 -9.02 -17.59
C VAL A 117 -5.33 -9.95 -18.61
N LYS A 118 -4.02 -10.17 -18.50
CA LYS A 118 -3.22 -10.98 -19.44
C LYS A 118 -3.37 -12.48 -19.28
N SER A 119 -3.69 -12.98 -18.09
CA SER A 119 -3.67 -14.41 -17.78
C SER A 119 -4.89 -15.18 -18.29
N LEU A 120 -5.96 -14.48 -18.68
CA LEU A 120 -7.22 -15.09 -19.10
C LEU A 120 -7.32 -15.09 -20.62
N ILE A 121 -7.88 -16.19 -21.17
CA ILE A 121 -8.19 -16.30 -22.60
C ILE A 121 -9.18 -15.20 -23.00
N GLU A 122 -10.16 -14.93 -22.14
CA GLU A 122 -11.06 -13.79 -22.23
C GLU A 122 -10.70 -12.78 -21.13
N PRO A 123 -10.12 -11.62 -21.48
CA PRO A 123 -9.74 -10.62 -20.51
C PRO A 123 -10.95 -10.10 -19.72
N VAL A 124 -10.84 -10.07 -18.39
CA VAL A 124 -11.86 -9.49 -17.50
C VAL A 124 -11.41 -8.10 -17.06
N ASN A 125 -12.28 -7.10 -17.23
CA ASN A 125 -12.02 -5.73 -16.81
C ASN A 125 -11.65 -5.65 -15.32
N GLN A 126 -10.61 -4.87 -15.00
CA GLN A 126 -10.13 -4.66 -13.64
C GLN A 126 -10.36 -3.21 -13.21
N SER A 127 -10.49 -2.98 -11.91
CA SER A 127 -10.57 -1.64 -11.32
C SER A 127 -9.54 -1.49 -10.20
N ILE A 128 -8.92 -0.30 -10.13
CA ILE A 128 -8.09 0.12 -9.01
C ILE A 128 -8.77 1.32 -8.38
N VAL A 129 -9.13 1.20 -7.10
CA VAL A 129 -9.77 2.27 -6.34
C VAL A 129 -8.72 2.99 -5.52
N VAL A 130 -8.52 4.29 -5.80
CA VAL A 130 -7.61 5.14 -5.04
C VAL A 130 -8.42 6.09 -4.17
N SER A 131 -8.42 5.85 -2.86
CA SER A 131 -9.16 6.63 -1.87
C SER A 131 -8.24 7.52 -1.02
N GLY A 132 -8.83 8.51 -0.35
CA GLY A 132 -8.11 9.45 0.53
C GLY A 132 -8.69 10.87 0.49
N GLU A 133 -8.35 11.67 1.48
CA GLU A 133 -8.79 13.08 1.58
C GLU A 133 -8.13 13.97 0.51
N SER A 134 -8.53 15.24 0.47
CA SER A 134 -7.86 16.24 -0.37
C SER A 134 -6.39 16.35 0.03
N GLY A 135 -5.48 16.39 -0.95
CA GLY A 135 -4.03 16.42 -0.69
C GLY A 135 -3.39 15.07 -0.36
N ALA A 136 -4.15 13.97 -0.24
CA ALA A 136 -3.59 12.64 0.04
C ALA A 136 -2.74 12.04 -1.10
N GLY A 137 -2.74 12.65 -2.30
CA GLY A 137 -1.95 12.19 -3.43
C GLY A 137 -2.67 11.29 -4.43
N LYS A 138 -4.01 11.19 -4.38
CA LYS A 138 -4.83 10.34 -5.28
C LYS A 138 -4.49 10.51 -6.76
N THR A 139 -4.53 11.75 -7.26
CA THR A 139 -4.25 12.08 -8.67
C THR A 139 -2.83 11.68 -9.08
N TRP A 140 -1.85 11.86 -8.17
CA TRP A 140 -0.47 11.46 -8.42
C TRP A 140 -0.33 9.95 -8.53
N THR A 141 -0.94 9.19 -7.61
CA THR A 141 -0.98 7.73 -7.65
C THR A 141 -1.61 7.21 -8.94
N SER A 142 -2.74 7.78 -9.37
CA SER A 142 -3.37 7.41 -10.64
C SER A 142 -2.48 7.69 -11.85
N ARG A 143 -1.81 8.85 -11.89
CA ARG A 143 -0.83 9.18 -12.94
C ARG A 143 0.33 8.19 -12.95
N CYS A 144 0.82 7.80 -11.77
CA CYS A 144 1.91 6.84 -11.62
C CYS A 144 1.55 5.45 -12.16
N LEU A 145 0.34 4.95 -11.86
CA LEU A 145 -0.18 3.69 -12.41
C LEU A 145 -0.26 3.73 -13.94
N MET A 146 -0.71 4.84 -14.50
CA MET A 146 -0.82 4.97 -15.96
C MET A 146 0.55 5.02 -16.64
N LYS A 147 1.52 5.71 -16.04
CA LYS A 147 2.93 5.67 -16.49
C LYS A 147 3.49 4.25 -16.43
N PHE A 148 3.23 3.52 -15.34
CA PHE A 148 3.62 2.13 -15.20
C PHE A 148 3.06 1.28 -16.36
N TYR A 149 1.75 1.37 -16.65
CA TYR A 149 1.15 0.65 -17.78
C TYR A 149 1.72 1.05 -19.13
N ALA A 150 2.00 2.33 -19.32
CA ALA A 150 2.61 2.82 -20.55
C ALA A 150 4.01 2.21 -20.75
N VAL A 151 4.82 2.10 -19.70
CA VAL A 151 6.17 1.52 -19.70
C VAL A 151 6.15 0.00 -19.90
N VAL A 152 5.22 -0.74 -19.28
CA VAL A 152 5.20 -2.21 -19.38
C VAL A 152 4.43 -2.72 -20.61
N ALA A 153 3.56 -1.91 -21.20
CA ALA A 153 2.87 -2.24 -22.45
C ALA A 153 3.70 -1.90 -23.70
N THR A 154 4.70 -1.01 -23.58
CA THR A 154 5.61 -0.68 -24.69
C THR A 154 6.60 -1.83 -24.91
N SER A 155 6.41 -2.56 -26.01
CA SER A 155 7.47 -3.45 -26.52
C SER A 155 8.64 -2.59 -27.01
N PRO A 156 9.91 -2.90 -26.65
CA PRO A 156 11.08 -2.17 -27.14
C PRO A 156 11.25 -2.25 -28.68
N ALA A 157 10.46 -3.08 -29.37
CA ALA A 157 10.55 -3.28 -30.81
C ALA A 157 9.79 -2.23 -31.67
N SER A 158 9.03 -1.29 -31.08
CA SER A 158 8.24 -0.34 -31.88
C SER A 158 8.30 1.12 -31.39
N TRP A 159 8.74 2.01 -32.29
CA TRP A 159 8.70 3.48 -32.15
C TRP A 159 7.25 4.00 -32.00
N GLU A 160 6.29 3.28 -32.57
CA GLU A 160 4.87 3.61 -32.55
C GLU A 160 4.26 3.44 -31.15
N SER A 161 4.71 2.42 -30.40
CA SER A 161 4.31 2.19 -29.02
C SER A 161 4.75 3.32 -28.09
N HIS A 162 5.92 3.93 -28.31
CA HIS A 162 6.41 5.06 -27.51
C HIS A 162 5.54 6.31 -27.69
N LYS A 163 5.14 6.63 -28.93
CA LYS A 163 4.21 7.74 -29.20
C LYS A 163 2.83 7.52 -28.57
N ILE A 164 2.36 6.28 -28.52
CA ILE A 164 1.08 5.94 -27.87
C ILE A 164 1.17 6.14 -26.35
N ALA A 165 2.26 5.69 -25.73
CA ALA A 165 2.54 5.88 -24.31
C ALA A 165 2.56 7.37 -23.93
N GLU A 166 3.32 8.19 -24.67
CA GLU A 166 3.34 9.65 -24.46
C GLU A 166 1.95 10.28 -24.64
N ARG A 167 1.19 9.85 -25.65
CA ARG A 167 -0.15 10.38 -25.90
C ARG A 167 -1.14 10.01 -24.79
N ILE A 168 -1.02 8.80 -24.22
CA ILE A 168 -1.82 8.37 -23.07
C ILE A 168 -1.44 9.23 -21.86
N GLU A 169 -0.15 9.38 -21.57
CA GLU A 169 0.33 10.24 -20.50
C GLU A 169 -0.21 11.66 -20.66
N GLN A 170 -0.02 12.30 -21.81
CA GLN A 170 -0.52 13.66 -22.09
C GLN A 170 -2.03 13.80 -21.92
N ARG A 171 -2.82 12.80 -22.35
CA ARG A 171 -4.28 12.82 -22.13
C ARG A 171 -4.63 12.80 -20.66
N ILE A 172 -3.95 11.97 -19.86
CA ILE A 172 -4.17 11.91 -18.41
C ILE A 172 -3.71 13.20 -17.72
N LEU A 173 -2.61 13.80 -18.19
CA LEU A 173 -2.13 15.09 -17.71
C LEU A 173 -3.14 16.21 -17.98
N ASN A 174 -3.79 16.20 -19.15
CA ASN A 174 -4.73 17.23 -19.59
C ASN A 174 -6.16 17.02 -19.07
N SER A 175 -6.48 15.86 -18.51
CA SER A 175 -7.79 15.55 -17.93
C SER A 175 -7.90 15.89 -16.43
N ASN A 176 -6.87 16.52 -15.83
CA ASN A 176 -6.90 17.01 -14.44
C ASN A 176 -6.65 18.51 -14.37
#